data_AF-A0A956K546-F1
#
_entry.id   AF-A0A956K546-F1
#
_cell.length_a   1.000
_cell.length_b   1.000
_cell.length_c   1.000
_cell.angle_alpha   90.00
_cell.angle_beta   90.00
_cell.angle_gamma   90.00
#
_symmetry.space_group_name_H-M   'P 1'
#
loop_
_entity.id
_entity.type
_entity.pdbx_description
1 polymer ?
#
loop_
_entity_poly.entity_id
_entity_poly.type
_entity_poly.pdbx_seq_one_letter_code
_entity_poly.pdbx_strand_id
1 'polypeptide(L)'
;MSKSDLLHLFRYRDLLTDDTLAKHREIIDQHGECWWGWWQRPGEDTRIEWWEDLKQQVHKGGPIEIGLFNSGPREQEEVLVHKATVSAIIPPSPDGPAPRVPEEERDLVPEYYRGAPFSAAWLKLTNIEERPLENFFRQYSYSVAPRVQGIDSRRLEKFVDKQVFDAEELRSMDTTIWELRRVRKQDPRHQILTASAHVTEALSAKPIGLQGNLILHLSDLHLAISGPNPSKHKWALTNEGEVTMQAQVLGALADDASKVGLVVITGDLTCEAGPDEFYEVFRFVHGLLGALRLGPEHLVMIPGNHDVKRTQQEDQVWDPTKTLEPAPPEALEAYRVNYERVFRHRPDHKLSMARRFVCPSGVSLEVGALNTSTLAQGRNWLPGMGRLADGAFGDVARRLGWSQPSLALRILALHHHVTVTEDTMPAREFSKGFGMAVDAKKTLRDAASHGVQLILHGHRHQPFLGHEFVYSELDLAESNYELGQINIVGGGSVGSVSVRDHNNYFNLFEVSPSDVKLTLYRANSGEEKRGDFKPVHHWRAAMRIADGHLVLDPWRRL
;
A
#
# COMPACT_ATOMS: atom_id res chain seq x y z
N MET A 1 -28.89 5.01 -39.27
CA MET A 1 -28.35 5.47 -37.97
C MET A 1 -27.00 4.83 -37.79
N SER A 2 -25.92 5.63 -37.82
CA SER A 2 -24.57 5.14 -37.54
C SER A 2 -24.61 4.54 -36.14
N LYS A 3 -24.33 3.23 -36.02
CA LYS A 3 -24.02 2.62 -34.73
C LYS A 3 -22.82 3.40 -34.21
N SER A 4 -22.96 4.00 -33.03
CA SER A 4 -21.84 4.60 -32.32
C SER A 4 -20.76 3.52 -32.17
N ASP A 5 -19.54 3.84 -32.56
CA ASP A 5 -18.42 2.92 -32.41
C ASP A 5 -17.90 3.04 -30.97
N LEU A 6 -17.55 1.90 -30.35
CA LEU A 6 -16.94 1.88 -29.03
C LEU A 6 -15.49 2.37 -29.16
N LEU A 7 -15.27 3.64 -28.84
CA LEU A 7 -13.96 4.31 -28.99
C LEU A 7 -13.11 4.25 -27.72
N HIS A 8 -13.71 3.94 -26.57
CA HIS A 8 -13.02 3.99 -25.28
C HIS A 8 -13.33 2.75 -24.45
N LEU A 9 -12.31 2.20 -23.81
CA LEU A 9 -12.39 1.05 -22.91
C LEU A 9 -11.86 1.43 -21.54
N PHE A 10 -12.68 1.21 -20.52
CA PHE A 10 -12.34 1.46 -19.12
C PHE A 10 -12.19 0.15 -18.38
N ARG A 11 -11.08 0.01 -17.64
CA ARG A 11 -10.85 -1.10 -16.71
C ARG A 11 -11.64 -0.86 -15.43
N TYR A 12 -12.23 -1.92 -14.90
CA TYR A 12 -12.72 -1.95 -13.53
C TYR A 12 -12.42 -3.28 -12.85
N ARG A 13 -12.68 -3.34 -11.54
CA ARG A 13 -12.64 -4.55 -10.73
C ARG A 13 -13.59 -4.37 -9.54
N ASP A 14 -14.20 -5.47 -9.15
CA ASP A 14 -15.09 -5.60 -7.99
C ASP A 14 -14.27 -5.51 -6.68
N LEU A 15 -13.71 -4.33 -6.39
CA LEU A 15 -12.85 -4.09 -5.21
C LEU A 15 -13.63 -3.69 -3.97
N LEU A 16 -14.77 -3.03 -4.17
CA LEU A 16 -15.62 -2.43 -3.12
C LEU A 16 -16.93 -3.17 -2.88
N THR A 17 -17.31 -4.01 -3.82
CA THR A 17 -18.58 -4.72 -3.83
C THR A 17 -18.38 -6.01 -4.61
N ASP A 18 -19.25 -6.98 -4.38
CA ASP A 18 -19.18 -8.29 -5.04
C ASP A 18 -19.59 -8.22 -6.52
N ASP A 19 -20.42 -7.24 -6.90
CA ASP A 19 -20.84 -7.00 -8.29
C ASP A 19 -21.04 -5.50 -8.58
N THR A 20 -20.01 -4.89 -9.17
CA THR A 20 -20.01 -3.47 -9.54
C THR A 20 -21.11 -3.17 -10.55
N LEU A 21 -21.34 -4.03 -11.55
CA LEU A 21 -22.27 -3.75 -12.63
C LEU A 21 -23.72 -3.84 -12.15
N ALA A 22 -24.05 -4.87 -11.35
CA ALA A 22 -25.40 -5.02 -10.80
C ALA A 22 -25.82 -3.79 -9.98
N LYS A 23 -24.92 -3.27 -9.14
CA LYS A 23 -25.19 -2.07 -8.34
C LYS A 23 -25.39 -0.80 -9.16
N HIS A 24 -24.67 -0.63 -10.26
CA HIS A 24 -24.89 0.52 -11.15
C HIS A 24 -26.18 0.36 -11.97
N ARG A 25 -26.48 -0.85 -12.46
CA ARG A 25 -27.73 -1.14 -13.19
C ARG A 25 -28.96 -0.89 -12.31
N GLU A 26 -28.92 -1.30 -11.05
CA GLU A 26 -30.00 -1.05 -10.09
C GLU A 26 -30.36 0.45 -10.00
N ILE A 27 -29.36 1.33 -9.99
CA ILE A 27 -29.57 2.78 -9.96
C ILE A 27 -30.06 3.30 -11.31
N ILE A 28 -29.51 2.81 -12.43
CA ILE A 28 -29.99 3.17 -13.77
C ILE A 28 -31.46 2.76 -13.96
N ASP A 29 -31.86 1.59 -13.49
CA ASP A 29 -33.24 1.11 -13.59
C ASP A 29 -34.19 1.97 -12.74
N GLN A 30 -33.72 2.48 -11.59
CA GLN A 30 -34.51 3.32 -10.69
C GLN A 30 -34.59 4.79 -11.15
N HIS A 31 -33.49 5.35 -11.67
CA HIS A 31 -33.35 6.78 -11.91
C HIS A 31 -33.12 7.16 -13.38
N GLY A 32 -32.90 6.18 -14.26
CA GLY A 32 -32.54 6.37 -15.67
C GLY A 32 -31.06 6.69 -15.91
N GLU A 33 -30.31 6.99 -14.85
CA GLU A 33 -28.90 7.37 -14.91
C GLU A 33 -28.16 7.04 -13.61
N CYS A 34 -26.85 6.79 -13.71
CA CYS A 34 -25.99 6.48 -12.58
C CYS A 34 -24.57 7.03 -12.81
N TRP A 35 -23.96 7.60 -11.77
CA TRP A 35 -22.57 8.03 -11.81
C TRP A 35 -21.59 6.89 -11.56
N TRP A 36 -20.67 6.72 -12.50
CA TRP A 36 -19.55 5.79 -12.43
C TRP A 36 -18.25 6.53 -12.10
N GLY A 37 -17.62 6.19 -10.98
CA GLY A 37 -16.33 6.75 -10.58
C GLY A 37 -15.16 6.08 -11.27
N TRP A 38 -14.34 6.83 -12.02
CA TRP A 38 -13.08 6.34 -12.54
C TRP A 38 -11.99 6.43 -11.48
N TRP A 39 -11.36 5.29 -11.20
CA TRP A 39 -10.27 5.19 -10.25
C TRP A 39 -8.95 5.19 -10.97
N GLN A 40 -8.27 6.33 -10.94
CA GLN A 40 -6.92 6.45 -11.46
C GLN A 40 -5.99 5.53 -10.66
N ARG A 41 -5.24 4.68 -11.36
CA ARG A 41 -4.27 3.83 -10.69
C ARG A 41 -3.13 4.70 -10.12
N PRO A 42 -2.64 4.45 -8.90
CA PRO A 42 -1.46 5.14 -8.40
C PRO A 42 -0.27 4.95 -9.37
N GLY A 43 0.31 6.06 -9.84
CA GLY A 43 1.37 6.10 -10.88
C GLY A 43 0.88 6.32 -12.32
N GLU A 44 -0.41 6.12 -12.62
CA GLU A 44 -1.00 6.41 -13.93
C GLU A 44 -1.12 7.93 -14.17
N ASP A 45 -0.89 8.41 -15.40
CA ASP A 45 -1.15 9.81 -15.80
C ASP A 45 -2.65 10.15 -15.69
N THR A 46 -2.99 11.39 -15.32
CA THR A 46 -4.38 11.85 -15.18
C THR A 46 -5.10 11.97 -16.52
N ARG A 47 -4.35 12.12 -17.62
CA ARG A 47 -4.89 12.26 -19.00
C ARG A 47 -5.90 13.39 -19.14
N ILE A 48 -5.64 14.54 -18.53
CA ILE A 48 -6.60 15.66 -18.46
C ILE A 48 -7.11 16.09 -19.84
N GLU A 49 -6.22 16.21 -20.82
CA GLU A 49 -6.58 16.60 -22.20
C GLU A 49 -7.56 15.62 -22.85
N TRP A 50 -7.39 14.33 -22.56
CA TRP A 50 -8.26 13.26 -23.07
C TRP A 50 -9.65 13.32 -22.43
N TRP A 51 -9.71 13.55 -21.12
CA TRP A 51 -10.99 13.68 -20.40
C TRP A 51 -11.78 14.90 -20.86
N GLU A 52 -11.11 16.03 -21.13
CA GLU A 52 -11.75 17.23 -21.67
C GLU A 52 -12.25 17.03 -23.10
N ASP A 53 -11.49 16.33 -23.95
CA ASP A 53 -11.95 15.98 -25.29
C ASP A 53 -13.20 15.08 -25.23
N LEU A 54 -13.18 14.04 -24.40
CA LEU A 54 -14.31 13.14 -24.22
C LEU A 54 -15.57 13.90 -23.74
N LYS A 55 -15.40 14.84 -22.81
CA LYS A 55 -16.49 15.71 -22.34
C LYS A 55 -17.06 16.58 -23.46
N GLN A 56 -16.20 17.14 -24.31
CA GLN A 56 -16.65 17.92 -25.47
C GLN A 56 -17.39 17.06 -26.51
N GLN A 57 -16.93 15.83 -26.74
CA GLN A 57 -17.61 14.88 -27.63
C GLN A 57 -19.03 14.60 -27.14
N VAL A 58 -19.21 14.31 -25.84
CA VAL A 58 -20.53 14.08 -25.25
C VAL A 58 -21.42 15.34 -25.33
N HIS A 59 -20.85 16.52 -25.04
CA HIS A 59 -21.60 17.77 -25.05
C HIS A 59 -22.09 18.19 -26.45
N LYS A 60 -21.27 17.99 -27.49
CA LYS A 60 -21.58 18.38 -28.87
C LYS A 60 -22.31 17.30 -29.67
N GLY A 61 -21.94 16.04 -29.44
CA GLY A 61 -22.39 14.87 -30.21
C GLY A 61 -23.51 14.07 -29.57
N GLY A 62 -23.84 14.33 -28.31
CA GLY A 62 -24.78 13.52 -27.52
C GLY A 62 -24.11 12.31 -26.87
N PRO A 63 -24.91 11.39 -26.27
CA PRO A 63 -24.38 10.26 -25.54
C PRO A 63 -23.47 9.36 -26.40
N ILE A 64 -22.36 8.91 -25.81
CA ILE A 64 -21.36 8.06 -26.49
C ILE A 64 -21.32 6.66 -25.88
N GLU A 65 -20.81 5.70 -26.63
CA GLU A 65 -20.71 4.30 -26.19
C GLU A 65 -19.27 3.97 -25.78
N ILE A 66 -19.12 3.37 -24.60
CA ILE A 66 -17.82 2.93 -24.04
C ILE A 66 -17.88 1.44 -23.69
N GLY A 67 -16.71 0.83 -23.49
CA GLY A 67 -16.57 -0.52 -22.94
C GLY A 67 -16.12 -0.48 -21.49
N LEU A 68 -16.67 -1.37 -20.67
CA LEU A 68 -16.28 -1.62 -19.28
C LEU A 68 -15.68 -3.03 -19.19
N PHE A 69 -14.36 -3.11 -19.02
CA PHE A 69 -13.59 -4.34 -18.95
C PHE A 69 -13.34 -4.76 -17.49
N ASN A 70 -13.89 -5.91 -17.08
CA ASN A 70 -13.58 -6.48 -15.76
C ASN A 70 -12.19 -7.15 -15.76
N SER A 71 -11.27 -6.59 -14.98
CA SER A 71 -9.90 -7.10 -14.85
C SER A 71 -9.71 -8.15 -13.75
N GLY A 72 -10.75 -8.47 -12.98
CA GLY A 72 -10.70 -9.44 -11.88
C GLY A 72 -10.22 -10.84 -12.31
N PRO A 73 -9.51 -11.57 -11.43
CA PRO A 73 -9.21 -12.99 -11.64
C PRO A 73 -10.52 -13.78 -11.48
N ARG A 74 -11.02 -14.40 -12.55
CA ARG A 74 -12.13 -15.35 -12.47
C ARG A 74 -11.65 -16.71 -12.96
N GLU A 75 -12.16 -17.77 -12.32
CA GLU A 75 -11.91 -19.18 -12.69
C GLU A 75 -12.48 -19.54 -14.08
N GLN A 76 -13.26 -18.65 -14.69
CA GLN A 76 -13.93 -18.85 -15.97
C GLN A 76 -13.35 -17.90 -17.03
N GLU A 77 -13.07 -18.44 -18.22
CA GLU A 77 -12.47 -17.79 -19.39
C GLU A 77 -13.35 -16.73 -20.09
N GLU A 78 -14.52 -16.39 -19.54
CA GLU A 78 -15.43 -15.48 -20.23
C GLU A 78 -14.96 -14.02 -20.22
N VAL A 79 -15.04 -13.44 -21.41
CA VAL A 79 -14.63 -12.07 -21.73
C VAL A 79 -15.74 -11.10 -21.31
N LEU A 80 -15.50 -10.31 -20.28
CA LEU A 80 -16.48 -9.39 -19.67
C LEU A 80 -16.22 -7.93 -20.07
N VAL A 81 -16.35 -7.62 -21.36
CA VAL A 81 -16.48 -6.22 -21.77
C VAL A 81 -17.95 -5.90 -21.93
N HIS A 82 -18.51 -5.14 -20.99
CA HIS A 82 -19.89 -4.66 -21.09
C HIS A 82 -19.90 -3.31 -21.77
N LYS A 83 -20.89 -3.10 -22.63
CA LYS A 83 -21.08 -1.82 -23.27
C LYS A 83 -21.90 -0.90 -22.37
N ALA A 84 -21.48 0.35 -22.25
CA ALA A 84 -22.18 1.36 -21.47
C ALA A 84 -22.34 2.66 -22.28
N THR A 85 -23.39 3.42 -21.97
CA THR A 85 -23.69 4.69 -22.63
C THR A 85 -23.41 5.84 -21.67
N VAL A 86 -22.55 6.77 -22.05
CA VAL A 86 -22.15 7.94 -21.25
C VAL A 86 -22.90 9.18 -21.73
N SER A 87 -23.58 9.89 -20.82
CA SER A 87 -24.35 11.10 -21.11
C SER A 87 -23.73 12.39 -20.55
N ALA A 88 -22.85 12.30 -19.54
CA ALA A 88 -22.13 13.44 -18.97
C ALA A 88 -20.80 13.02 -18.35
N ILE A 89 -19.88 13.98 -18.19
CA ILE A 89 -18.52 13.73 -17.70
C ILE A 89 -18.09 14.84 -16.74
N ILE A 90 -17.51 14.44 -15.63
CA ILE A 90 -16.76 15.31 -14.73
C ILE A 90 -15.28 14.92 -14.83
N PRO A 91 -14.42 15.74 -15.46
CA PRO A 91 -13.02 15.41 -15.69
C PRO A 91 -12.19 15.52 -14.41
N PRO A 92 -10.95 14.98 -14.39
CA PRO A 92 -10.05 15.14 -13.27
C PRO A 92 -9.70 16.58 -12.93
N SER A 93 -9.38 16.82 -11.66
CA SER A 93 -8.81 18.07 -11.20
C SER A 93 -7.29 17.95 -11.13
N PRO A 94 -6.51 18.67 -11.96
CA PRO A 94 -5.05 18.49 -12.03
C PRO A 94 -4.31 18.94 -10.77
N ASP A 95 -4.79 20.02 -10.12
CA ASP A 95 -4.14 20.66 -8.97
C ASP A 95 -5.08 20.82 -7.76
N GLY A 96 -6.27 20.21 -7.80
CA GLY A 96 -7.30 20.35 -6.79
C GLY A 96 -7.75 19.02 -6.18
N PRO A 97 -8.66 19.03 -5.20
CA PRO A 97 -9.24 17.81 -4.66
C PRO A 97 -9.93 17.01 -5.77
N ALA A 98 -10.04 15.69 -5.55
CA ALA A 98 -10.79 14.81 -6.45
C ALA A 98 -12.19 15.40 -6.72
N PRO A 99 -12.64 15.44 -8.00
CA PRO A 99 -13.92 16.02 -8.35
C PRO A 99 -15.06 15.27 -7.63
N ARG A 100 -16.08 16.02 -7.21
CA ARG A 100 -17.28 15.45 -6.58
C ARG A 100 -18.46 15.57 -7.54
N VAL A 101 -19.35 14.59 -7.46
CA VAL A 101 -20.69 14.67 -8.05
C VAL A 101 -21.49 15.74 -7.29
N PRO A 102 -22.33 16.54 -7.97
CA PRO A 102 -23.22 17.49 -7.30
C PRO A 102 -24.10 16.81 -6.24
N GLU A 103 -24.31 17.47 -5.09
CA GLU A 103 -25.02 16.86 -3.94
C GLU A 103 -26.48 16.53 -4.29
N GLU A 104 -27.10 17.32 -5.17
CA GLU A 104 -28.43 17.08 -5.72
C GLU A 104 -28.55 15.78 -6.54
N GLU A 105 -27.42 15.25 -7.01
CA GLU A 105 -27.34 14.00 -7.79
C GLU A 105 -26.71 12.86 -6.98
N ARG A 106 -26.57 13.01 -5.66
CA ARG A 106 -25.94 12.01 -4.79
C ARG A 106 -26.63 10.65 -4.82
N ASP A 107 -27.95 10.62 -5.02
CA ASP A 107 -28.70 9.37 -5.11
C ASP A 107 -28.36 8.56 -6.37
N LEU A 108 -27.86 9.22 -7.42
CA LEU A 108 -27.38 8.59 -8.65
C LEU A 108 -26.00 7.93 -8.49
N VAL A 109 -25.32 8.14 -7.36
CA VAL A 109 -24.02 7.54 -7.05
C VAL A 109 -24.26 6.25 -6.26
N PRO A 110 -23.64 5.10 -6.63
CA PRO A 110 -23.68 3.88 -5.82
C PRO A 110 -23.26 4.13 -4.37
N GLU A 111 -23.93 3.49 -3.42
CA GLU A 111 -23.70 3.72 -1.98
C GLU A 111 -22.22 3.59 -1.58
N TYR A 112 -21.54 2.56 -2.10
CA TYR A 112 -20.11 2.34 -1.84
C TYR A 112 -19.19 3.41 -2.47
N TYR A 113 -19.67 4.19 -3.44
CA TYR A 113 -18.98 5.35 -4.01
C TYR A 113 -19.30 6.67 -3.32
N ARG A 114 -20.46 6.82 -2.67
CA ARG A 114 -20.87 8.08 -2.01
C ARG A 114 -19.87 8.54 -0.95
N GLY A 115 -19.17 7.61 -0.32
CA GLY A 115 -18.08 7.85 0.62
C GLY A 115 -16.69 7.51 0.08
N ALA A 116 -16.51 7.28 -1.23
CA ALA A 116 -15.22 6.95 -1.81
C ALA A 116 -14.51 8.22 -2.35
N PRO A 117 -13.32 8.58 -1.86
CA PRO A 117 -12.60 9.80 -2.21
C PRO A 117 -11.68 9.60 -3.43
N PHE A 118 -11.72 8.43 -4.10
CA PHE A 118 -10.74 8.04 -5.13
C PHE A 118 -11.19 8.23 -6.56
N SER A 119 -12.44 8.65 -6.76
CA SER A 119 -12.94 8.89 -8.11
C SER A 119 -12.24 10.12 -8.67
N ALA A 120 -11.18 9.88 -9.46
CA ALA A 120 -10.41 10.92 -10.11
C ALA A 120 -11.20 11.58 -11.24
N ALA A 121 -12.20 10.91 -11.80
CA ALA A 121 -13.19 11.48 -12.72
C ALA A 121 -14.52 10.74 -12.57
N TRP A 122 -15.58 11.28 -13.16
CA TRP A 122 -16.91 10.67 -13.16
C TRP A 122 -17.52 10.60 -14.56
N LEU A 123 -18.16 9.47 -14.86
CA LEU A 123 -18.95 9.23 -16.08
C LEU A 123 -20.41 9.05 -15.66
N LYS A 124 -21.33 9.85 -16.18
CA LYS A 124 -22.77 9.62 -15.99
C LYS A 124 -23.22 8.61 -17.03
N LEU A 125 -23.64 7.43 -16.58
CA LEU A 125 -24.08 6.32 -17.41
C LEU A 125 -25.60 6.29 -17.47
N THR A 126 -26.17 6.12 -18.66
CA THR A 126 -27.62 5.94 -18.85
C THR A 126 -28.00 4.49 -19.17
N ASN A 127 -27.03 3.64 -19.46
CA ASN A 127 -27.23 2.24 -19.75
C ASN A 127 -25.93 1.45 -19.53
N ILE A 128 -26.06 0.21 -19.06
CA ILE A 128 -25.00 -0.80 -19.03
C ILE A 128 -25.61 -2.12 -19.53
N GLU A 129 -25.23 -2.54 -20.74
CA GLU A 129 -25.77 -3.76 -21.35
C GLU A 129 -25.54 -4.98 -20.44
N GLU A 130 -26.60 -5.74 -20.18
CA GLU A 130 -26.57 -6.92 -19.29
C GLU A 130 -25.61 -7.99 -19.79
N ARG A 131 -25.61 -8.22 -21.11
CA ARG A 131 -24.73 -9.19 -21.76
C ARG A 131 -23.39 -8.54 -22.14
N PRO A 132 -22.27 -9.25 -21.99
CA PRO A 132 -20.99 -8.78 -22.49
C PRO A 132 -20.98 -8.76 -24.02
N LEU A 133 -20.12 -7.92 -24.59
CA LEU A 133 -19.91 -7.83 -26.04
C LEU A 133 -19.32 -9.13 -26.58
N GLU A 134 -20.11 -9.83 -27.40
CA GLU A 134 -19.65 -11.00 -28.12
C GLU A 134 -18.49 -10.66 -29.06
N ASN A 135 -17.45 -11.50 -29.05
CA ASN A 135 -16.31 -11.37 -29.95
C ASN A 135 -15.58 -10.01 -29.88
N PHE A 136 -15.60 -9.32 -28.74
CA PHE A 136 -14.93 -8.02 -28.56
C PHE A 136 -13.49 -8.00 -29.12
N PHE A 137 -12.67 -9.00 -28.77
CA PHE A 137 -11.26 -9.10 -29.20
C PHE A 137 -11.06 -9.34 -30.71
N ARG A 138 -12.14 -9.59 -31.47
CA ARG A 138 -12.08 -9.70 -32.94
C ARG A 138 -12.61 -8.44 -33.63
N GLN A 139 -13.15 -7.49 -32.89
CA GLN A 139 -13.85 -6.33 -33.45
C GLN A 139 -13.07 -5.03 -33.30
N TYR A 140 -12.12 -4.97 -32.36
CA TYR A 140 -11.46 -3.73 -31.97
C TYR A 140 -9.94 -3.82 -32.06
N SER A 141 -9.33 -2.69 -32.39
CA SER A 141 -7.88 -2.46 -32.44
C SER A 141 -7.56 -1.18 -31.68
N TYR A 142 -6.34 -1.04 -31.16
CA TYR A 142 -5.95 0.19 -30.48
C TYR A 142 -5.82 1.33 -31.49
N SER A 143 -6.48 2.46 -31.21
CA SER A 143 -6.40 3.66 -32.06
C SER A 143 -5.13 4.46 -31.79
N VAL A 144 -4.67 4.47 -30.54
CA VAL A 144 -3.41 5.09 -30.12
C VAL A 144 -2.60 4.16 -29.22
N ALA A 145 -1.33 4.49 -29.03
CA ALA A 145 -0.45 3.74 -28.14
C ALA A 145 -0.99 3.84 -26.69
N PRO A 146 -1.19 2.71 -25.98
CA PRO A 146 -1.57 2.73 -24.58
C PRO A 146 -0.54 3.51 -23.75
N ARG A 147 -0.99 4.38 -22.85
CA ARG A 147 -0.09 5.08 -21.90
C ARG A 147 0.18 4.15 -20.72
N VAL A 148 1.34 3.49 -20.72
CA VAL A 148 1.77 2.57 -19.65
C VAL A 148 3.07 3.07 -19.03
N GLN A 149 3.07 3.26 -17.71
CA GLN A 149 4.25 3.75 -16.99
C GLN A 149 5.41 2.73 -17.07
N GLY A 150 6.64 3.23 -17.23
CA GLY A 150 7.85 2.40 -17.21
C GLY A 150 8.13 1.60 -18.49
N ILE A 151 7.36 1.80 -19.57
CA ILE A 151 7.59 1.16 -20.87
C ILE A 151 7.98 2.21 -21.90
N ASP A 152 9.05 1.91 -22.66
CA ASP A 152 9.53 2.74 -23.76
C ASP A 152 8.44 3.00 -24.81
N SER A 153 8.27 4.26 -25.22
CA SER A 153 7.26 4.70 -26.18
C SER A 153 7.35 3.94 -27.50
N ARG A 154 8.55 3.61 -27.98
CA ARG A 154 8.73 2.83 -29.23
C ARG A 154 8.18 1.40 -29.12
N ARG A 155 8.14 0.83 -27.91
CA ARG A 155 7.51 -0.48 -27.67
C ARG A 155 5.99 -0.35 -27.64
N LEU A 156 5.48 0.73 -27.05
CA LEU A 156 4.03 1.02 -26.97
C LEU A 156 3.44 1.34 -28.35
N GLU A 157 4.21 1.96 -29.25
CA GLU A 157 3.80 2.22 -30.64
C GLU A 157 3.43 0.95 -31.41
N LYS A 158 3.94 -0.23 -31.01
CA LYS A 158 3.56 -1.52 -31.63
C LYS A 158 2.10 -1.91 -31.41
N PHE A 159 1.42 -1.27 -30.44
CA PHE A 159 -0.01 -1.48 -30.22
C PHE A 159 -0.87 -0.67 -31.18
N VAL A 160 -0.37 0.43 -31.75
CA VAL A 160 -1.14 1.25 -32.69
C VAL A 160 -1.55 0.41 -33.89
N ASP A 161 -2.83 0.48 -34.26
CA ASP A 161 -3.42 -0.27 -35.36
C ASP A 161 -3.38 -1.80 -35.22
N LYS A 162 -3.06 -2.32 -34.04
CA LYS A 162 -3.07 -3.75 -33.71
C LYS A 162 -4.40 -4.14 -33.08
N GLN A 163 -4.90 -5.33 -33.42
CA GLN A 163 -6.07 -5.91 -32.76
C GLN A 163 -5.83 -6.13 -31.26
N VAL A 164 -6.84 -5.82 -30.44
CA VAL A 164 -6.84 -6.18 -29.02
C VAL A 164 -6.93 -7.70 -28.93
N PHE A 165 -5.87 -8.37 -28.47
CA PHE A 165 -5.75 -9.81 -28.70
C PHE A 165 -6.62 -10.65 -27.76
N ASP A 166 -6.52 -10.41 -26.46
CA ASP A 166 -7.26 -11.09 -25.40
C ASP A 166 -7.28 -10.29 -24.08
N ALA A 167 -7.92 -10.84 -23.06
CA ALA A 167 -8.01 -10.22 -21.73
C ALA A 167 -6.67 -10.24 -21.00
N GLU A 168 -5.78 -11.19 -21.28
CA GLU A 168 -4.47 -11.28 -20.65
C GLU A 168 -3.55 -10.14 -21.10
N GLU A 169 -3.56 -9.82 -22.40
CA GLU A 169 -2.90 -8.65 -22.96
C GLU A 169 -3.39 -7.37 -22.27
N LEU A 170 -4.71 -7.17 -22.15
CA LEU A 170 -5.26 -6.03 -21.43
C LEU A 170 -4.82 -6.01 -19.96
N ARG A 171 -4.86 -7.15 -19.25
CA ARG A 171 -4.42 -7.27 -17.84
C ARG A 171 -2.92 -6.98 -17.67
N SER A 172 -2.11 -7.34 -18.65
CA SER A 172 -0.65 -7.15 -18.62
C SER A 172 -0.24 -5.67 -18.65
N MET A 173 -1.09 -4.79 -19.19
CA MET A 173 -0.82 -3.36 -19.29
C MET A 173 -1.25 -2.63 -18.02
N ASP A 174 -0.38 -1.75 -17.54
CA ASP A 174 -0.66 -0.95 -16.36
C ASP A 174 -1.34 0.38 -16.66
N THR A 175 -2.56 0.27 -17.16
CA THR A 175 -3.41 1.39 -17.53
C THR A 175 -4.85 1.02 -17.24
N THR A 176 -5.67 2.02 -16.97
CA THR A 176 -7.11 1.84 -16.75
C THR A 176 -7.95 2.29 -17.93
N ILE A 177 -7.36 2.99 -18.91
CA ILE A 177 -8.07 3.51 -20.09
C ILE A 177 -7.32 3.14 -21.37
N TRP A 178 -8.07 2.63 -22.35
CA TRP A 178 -7.60 2.43 -23.73
C TRP A 178 -8.51 3.14 -24.72
N GLU A 179 -7.91 3.57 -25.81
CA GLU A 179 -8.63 4.13 -26.96
C GLU A 179 -8.59 3.12 -28.10
N LEU A 180 -9.76 2.90 -28.69
CA LEU A 180 -10.03 1.81 -29.62
C LEU A 180 -10.62 2.36 -30.91
N ARG A 181 -10.55 1.52 -31.94
CA ARG A 181 -11.28 1.68 -33.20
C ARG A 181 -11.71 0.33 -33.73
N ARG A 182 -12.66 0.32 -34.67
CA ARG A 182 -13.02 -0.90 -35.41
C ARG A 182 -11.81 -1.49 -36.12
N VAL A 183 -11.72 -2.81 -36.12
CA VAL A 183 -10.69 -3.57 -36.83
C VAL A 183 -10.77 -3.31 -38.34
N ARG A 184 -9.61 -3.21 -38.98
CA ARG A 184 -9.41 -3.15 -40.43
C ARG A 184 -8.74 -4.45 -40.89
N LYS A 185 -8.91 -4.82 -42.17
CA LYS A 185 -8.39 -6.09 -42.71
C LYS A 185 -6.88 -6.27 -42.53
N GLN A 186 -6.12 -5.17 -42.53
CA GLN A 186 -4.67 -5.18 -42.38
C GLN A 186 -4.17 -5.20 -40.93
N ASP A 187 -5.05 -5.05 -39.93
CA ASP A 187 -4.63 -4.89 -38.54
C ASP A 187 -4.00 -6.20 -38.04
N PRO A 188 -2.73 -6.17 -37.59
CA PRO A 188 -2.05 -7.37 -37.15
C PRO A 188 -2.72 -7.95 -35.90
N ARG A 189 -2.79 -9.28 -35.85
CA ARG A 189 -3.32 -10.04 -34.72
C ARG A 189 -2.25 -10.95 -34.15
N HIS A 190 -1.57 -10.46 -33.13
CA HIS A 190 -0.60 -11.20 -32.32
C HIS A 190 -0.71 -10.70 -30.88
N GLN A 191 -0.38 -11.55 -29.91
CA GLN A 191 -0.37 -11.14 -28.51
C GLN A 191 0.89 -10.31 -28.25
N ILE A 192 0.75 -9.17 -27.58
CA ILE A 192 1.87 -8.45 -26.98
C ILE A 192 1.62 -8.42 -25.48
N LEU A 193 2.34 -9.26 -24.75
CA LEU A 193 2.37 -9.14 -23.30
C LEU A 193 3.38 -8.07 -22.93
N THR A 194 2.89 -6.98 -22.34
CA THR A 194 3.80 -6.07 -21.66
C THR A 194 4.27 -6.78 -20.40
N ALA A 195 5.59 -7.01 -20.28
CA ALA A 195 6.18 -7.33 -18.99
C ALA A 195 6.03 -6.08 -18.12
N SER A 196 4.84 -5.87 -17.57
CA SER A 196 4.71 -4.91 -16.51
C SER A 196 5.65 -5.36 -15.41
N ALA A 197 6.52 -4.45 -14.96
CA ALA A 197 7.45 -4.69 -13.87
C ALA A 197 6.73 -4.84 -12.51
N HIS A 198 5.45 -5.23 -12.51
CA HIS A 198 4.72 -5.51 -11.29
C HIS A 198 5.30 -6.71 -10.59
N VAL A 199 5.43 -6.52 -9.29
CA VAL A 199 5.67 -7.62 -8.39
C VAL A 199 4.33 -8.31 -8.15
N THR A 200 4.26 -9.59 -8.51
CA THR A 200 3.05 -10.42 -8.44
C THR A 200 3.03 -11.32 -7.20
N GLU A 201 3.96 -11.12 -6.28
CA GLU A 201 4.20 -12.00 -5.13
C GLU A 201 4.70 -11.19 -3.94
N ALA A 202 4.36 -11.59 -2.72
CA ALA A 202 4.80 -10.88 -1.52
C ALA A 202 6.31 -10.98 -1.28
N LEU A 203 6.95 -12.08 -1.67
CA LEU A 203 8.40 -12.26 -1.58
C LEU A 203 9.02 -12.13 -2.97
N SER A 204 9.65 -10.99 -3.30
CA SER A 204 10.27 -10.81 -4.62
C SER A 204 11.63 -10.12 -4.55
N ALA A 205 12.57 -10.64 -5.34
CA ALA A 205 13.89 -10.02 -5.52
C ALA A 205 14.01 -9.24 -6.84
N LYS A 206 12.92 -9.12 -7.59
CA LYS A 206 12.87 -8.28 -8.81
C LYS A 206 13.18 -6.84 -8.41
N PRO A 207 14.21 -6.19 -9.00
CA PRO A 207 14.52 -4.80 -8.70
C PRO A 207 13.41 -3.87 -9.17
N ILE A 208 13.03 -2.93 -8.30
CA ILE A 208 12.05 -1.87 -8.56
C ILE A 208 12.81 -0.54 -8.57
N GLY A 209 12.76 0.20 -9.67
CA GLY A 209 13.35 1.54 -9.72
C GLY A 209 12.51 2.54 -8.94
N LEU A 210 13.11 3.27 -8.01
CA LEU A 210 12.43 4.34 -7.28
C LEU A 210 12.49 5.65 -8.09
N GLN A 211 11.44 6.46 -8.01
CA GLN A 211 11.42 7.80 -8.60
C GLN A 211 12.14 8.86 -7.75
N GLY A 212 12.39 8.57 -6.47
CA GLY A 212 13.00 9.48 -5.50
C GLY A 212 13.84 8.74 -4.46
N ASN A 213 14.69 9.50 -3.75
CA ASN A 213 15.62 8.97 -2.75
C ASN A 213 15.07 8.98 -1.32
N LEU A 214 13.83 9.45 -1.12
CA LEU A 214 13.22 9.51 0.20
C LEU A 214 12.40 8.25 0.51
N ILE A 215 12.53 7.77 1.74
CA ILE A 215 11.73 6.68 2.31
C ILE A 215 10.85 7.28 3.41
N LEU A 216 9.53 7.22 3.21
CA LEU A 216 8.55 7.58 4.22
C LEU A 216 8.28 6.37 5.12
N HIS A 217 8.59 6.49 6.41
CA HIS A 217 8.31 5.43 7.40
C HIS A 217 7.19 5.87 8.33
N LEU A 218 6.06 5.16 8.21
CA LEU A 218 4.87 5.31 9.05
C LEU A 218 4.72 4.08 9.95
N SER A 219 4.07 4.26 11.09
CA SER A 219 3.72 3.16 11.99
C SER A 219 2.50 3.52 12.82
N ASP A 220 1.75 2.51 13.25
CA ASP A 220 0.67 2.66 14.22
C ASP A 220 -0.36 3.70 13.74
N LEU A 221 -0.98 3.39 12.60
CA LEU A 221 -2.03 4.20 11.97
C LEU A 221 -3.29 4.23 12.85
N HIS A 222 -3.64 3.09 13.45
CA HIS A 222 -4.82 2.92 14.32
C HIS A 222 -6.10 3.49 13.69
N LEU A 223 -6.36 3.17 12.41
CA LEU A 223 -7.60 3.62 11.76
C LEU A 223 -8.79 2.87 12.39
N ALA A 224 -9.75 3.65 12.91
CA ALA A 224 -10.93 3.15 13.61
C ALA A 224 -12.19 3.82 13.05
N ILE A 225 -13.27 3.08 12.85
CA ILE A 225 -14.56 3.62 12.38
C ILE A 225 -15.45 3.99 13.56
N SER A 226 -16.21 5.08 13.39
CA SER A 226 -17.16 5.61 14.36
C SER A 226 -18.18 4.53 14.83
N GLY A 227 -17.99 4.10 16.08
CA GLY A 227 -18.79 3.21 16.94
C GLY A 227 -18.43 3.52 18.40
N PRO A 228 -18.71 2.72 19.45
CA PRO A 228 -18.44 3.10 20.85
C PRO A 228 -16.96 3.40 21.21
N ASN A 229 -16.02 3.25 20.26
CA ASN A 229 -14.61 3.65 20.35
C ASN A 229 -14.20 4.73 19.31
N PRO A 230 -14.89 5.88 19.14
CA PRO A 230 -14.40 6.95 18.26
C PRO A 230 -13.12 7.61 18.80
N SER A 231 -12.65 7.17 19.97
CA SER A 231 -11.61 7.80 20.77
C SER A 231 -10.22 7.24 20.58
N LYS A 232 -9.97 6.28 19.67
CA LYS A 232 -8.64 5.63 19.54
C LYS A 232 -7.78 6.14 18.37
N HIS A 233 -8.40 6.73 17.35
CA HIS A 233 -7.73 7.36 16.22
C HIS A 233 -7.72 8.88 16.38
N LYS A 234 -6.59 9.53 16.10
CA LYS A 234 -6.43 10.96 16.36
C LYS A 234 -7.03 11.84 15.28
N TRP A 235 -6.91 11.44 14.03
CA TRP A 235 -7.24 12.26 12.87
C TRP A 235 -8.65 11.98 12.37
N ALA A 236 -9.16 12.87 11.53
CA ALA A 236 -10.41 12.60 10.85
C ALA A 236 -10.23 11.44 9.85
N LEU A 237 -11.24 10.58 9.75
CA LEU A 237 -11.33 9.63 8.65
C LEU A 237 -11.60 10.37 7.34
N THR A 238 -11.36 9.68 6.23
CA THR A 238 -11.38 10.31 4.91
C THR A 238 -12.76 10.86 4.50
N ASN A 239 -13.84 10.48 5.21
CA ASN A 239 -15.21 10.96 4.98
C ASN A 239 -15.69 12.06 5.93
N GLU A 240 -14.92 12.43 6.94
CA GLU A 240 -15.42 13.26 8.04
C GLU A 240 -15.32 14.77 7.78
N GLY A 241 -14.84 15.20 6.60
CA GLY A 241 -14.79 16.62 6.20
C GLY A 241 -13.80 17.48 7.00
N GLU A 242 -13.12 16.89 7.98
CA GLU A 242 -12.05 17.47 8.78
C GLU A 242 -10.66 17.08 8.24
N VAL A 243 -9.60 17.59 8.89
CA VAL A 243 -8.22 17.33 8.50
C VAL A 243 -7.84 15.86 8.75
N THR A 244 -7.56 15.14 7.66
CA THR A 244 -7.19 13.72 7.67
C THR A 244 -5.71 13.51 7.97
N MET A 245 -5.37 12.32 8.46
CA MET A 245 -3.98 11.90 8.65
C MET A 245 -3.17 11.98 7.35
N GLN A 246 -3.78 11.59 6.23
CA GLN A 246 -3.17 11.65 4.91
C GLN A 246 -2.82 13.09 4.52
N ALA A 247 -3.76 14.04 4.69
CA ALA A 247 -3.52 15.44 4.38
C ALA A 247 -2.41 16.04 5.26
N GLN A 248 -2.33 15.62 6.52
CA GLN A 248 -1.30 16.05 7.47
C GLN A 248 0.10 15.57 7.09
N VAL A 249 0.23 14.29 6.75
CA VAL A 249 1.52 13.73 6.28
C VAL A 249 1.94 14.41 4.97
N LEU A 250 1.04 14.52 4.00
CA LEU A 250 1.34 15.15 2.70
C LEU A 250 1.69 16.65 2.85
N GLY A 251 0.94 17.37 3.69
CA GLY A 251 1.20 18.78 3.98
C GLY A 251 2.57 19.00 4.63
N ALA A 252 3.00 18.09 5.51
CA ALA A 252 4.32 18.15 6.15
C ALA A 252 5.48 17.78 5.22
N LEU A 253 5.24 16.92 4.23
CA LEU A 253 6.21 16.62 3.17
C LEU A 253 6.36 17.82 2.22
N ALA A 254 5.30 18.57 1.95
CA ALA A 254 5.31 19.74 1.05
C ALA A 254 6.06 19.42 -0.27
N ASP A 255 7.13 20.16 -0.58
CA ASP A 255 7.94 19.98 -1.80
C ASP A 255 8.66 18.63 -1.87
N ASP A 256 8.89 17.98 -0.72
CA ASP A 256 9.55 16.67 -0.65
C ASP A 256 8.63 15.51 -1.02
N ALA A 257 7.30 15.72 -1.12
CA ALA A 257 6.36 14.67 -1.53
C ALA A 257 6.74 14.03 -2.88
N SER A 258 7.21 14.85 -3.84
CA SER A 258 7.67 14.39 -5.16
C SER A 258 8.97 13.57 -5.12
N LYS A 259 9.72 13.66 -4.03
CA LYS A 259 11.00 12.95 -3.83
C LYS A 259 10.84 11.65 -3.04
N VAL A 260 9.64 11.35 -2.55
CA VAL A 260 9.33 10.07 -1.92
C VAL A 260 9.29 8.97 -2.97
N GLY A 261 10.21 8.02 -2.83
CA GLY A 261 10.32 6.84 -3.68
C GLY A 261 9.72 5.58 -3.06
N LEU A 262 9.74 5.47 -1.73
CA LEU A 262 9.32 4.27 -1.01
C LEU A 262 8.50 4.64 0.23
N VAL A 263 7.44 3.90 0.49
CA VAL A 263 6.65 3.98 1.73
C VAL A 263 6.80 2.68 2.51
N VAL A 264 7.13 2.75 3.79
CA VAL A 264 7.21 1.60 4.71
C VAL A 264 6.23 1.82 5.86
N ILE A 265 5.30 0.88 6.09
CA ILE A 265 4.32 0.92 7.17
C ILE A 265 4.53 -0.28 8.10
N THR A 266 4.99 -0.03 9.32
CA THR A 266 5.41 -1.07 10.29
C THR A 266 4.30 -1.48 11.28
N GLY A 267 3.11 -1.78 10.77
CA GLY A 267 2.02 -2.41 11.55
C GLY A 267 1.09 -1.45 12.30
N ASP A 268 0.12 -2.06 12.99
CA ASP A 268 -1.02 -1.44 13.66
C ASP A 268 -1.78 -0.49 12.74
N LEU A 269 -2.23 -1.06 11.63
CA LEU A 269 -2.98 -0.35 10.59
C LEU A 269 -4.40 -0.01 11.09
N THR A 270 -5.00 -0.94 11.81
CA THR A 270 -6.36 -0.89 12.36
C THR A 270 -6.33 -0.86 13.89
N CYS A 271 -7.49 -0.67 14.53
CA CYS A 271 -7.59 -0.73 15.99
C CYS A 271 -8.06 -2.10 16.51
N GLU A 272 -8.93 -2.78 15.78
CA GLU A 272 -9.59 -4.02 16.21
C GLU A 272 -9.66 -5.08 15.08
N ALA A 273 -8.90 -4.90 14.00
CA ALA A 273 -8.87 -5.78 12.84
C ALA A 273 -10.24 -5.94 12.14
N GLY A 274 -11.08 -4.90 12.18
CA GLY A 274 -12.38 -4.90 11.54
C GLY A 274 -12.29 -4.82 10.00
N PRO A 275 -13.13 -5.52 9.22
CA PRO A 275 -13.14 -5.40 7.76
C PRO A 275 -13.33 -3.96 7.27
N ASP A 276 -14.18 -3.19 7.95
CA ASP A 276 -14.42 -1.79 7.61
C ASP A 276 -13.20 -0.92 7.99
N GLU A 277 -12.53 -1.18 9.12
CA GLU A 277 -11.28 -0.47 9.49
C GLU A 277 -10.19 -0.72 8.45
N PHE A 278 -10.06 -1.96 7.99
CA PHE A 278 -9.15 -2.29 6.89
C PHE A 278 -9.57 -1.63 5.58
N TYR A 279 -10.87 -1.43 5.35
CA TYR A 279 -11.30 -0.62 4.23
C TYR A 279 -10.76 0.81 4.34
N GLU A 280 -10.80 1.45 5.51
CA GLU A 280 -10.14 2.75 5.74
C GLU A 280 -8.61 2.68 5.56
N VAL A 281 -7.96 1.56 5.90
CA VAL A 281 -6.53 1.36 5.59
C VAL A 281 -6.29 1.38 4.08
N PHE A 282 -7.07 0.61 3.31
CA PHE A 282 -6.99 0.64 1.84
C PHE A 282 -7.17 2.06 1.33
N ARG A 283 -8.14 2.80 1.89
CA ARG A 283 -8.43 4.18 1.53
C ARG A 283 -7.24 5.11 1.75
N PHE A 284 -6.67 5.05 2.94
CA PHE A 284 -5.49 5.81 3.31
C PHE A 284 -4.30 5.48 2.41
N VAL A 285 -4.00 4.19 2.21
CA VAL A 285 -2.86 3.74 1.40
C VAL A 285 -3.03 4.15 -0.06
N HIS A 286 -4.20 3.93 -0.66
CA HIS A 286 -4.46 4.28 -2.04
C HIS A 286 -4.37 5.80 -2.26
N GLY A 287 -4.95 6.58 -1.36
CA GLY A 287 -4.87 8.04 -1.40
C GLY A 287 -3.44 8.57 -1.25
N LEU A 288 -2.68 8.02 -0.29
CA LEU A 288 -1.29 8.40 -0.04
C LEU A 288 -0.41 8.08 -1.25
N LEU A 289 -0.47 6.86 -1.78
CA LEU A 289 0.31 6.44 -2.94
C LEU A 289 -0.06 7.25 -4.20
N GLY A 290 -1.34 7.51 -4.41
CA GLY A 290 -1.82 8.36 -5.52
C GLY A 290 -1.26 9.77 -5.45
N ALA A 291 -1.31 10.41 -4.27
CA ALA A 291 -0.75 11.75 -4.07
C ALA A 291 0.78 11.80 -4.24
N LEU A 292 1.49 10.73 -3.87
CA LEU A 292 2.92 10.58 -4.08
C LEU A 292 3.27 10.10 -5.51
N ARG A 293 2.29 9.80 -6.36
CA ARG A 293 2.45 9.23 -7.72
C ARG A 293 3.23 7.90 -7.72
N LEU A 294 3.05 7.09 -6.67
CA LEU A 294 3.71 5.80 -6.48
C LEU A 294 2.73 4.65 -6.75
N GLY A 295 3.20 3.56 -7.34
CA GLY A 295 2.43 2.31 -7.44
C GLY A 295 2.55 1.43 -6.18
N PRO A 296 1.66 0.42 -5.98
CA PRO A 296 1.72 -0.50 -4.83
C PRO A 296 3.05 -1.24 -4.66
N GLU A 297 3.82 -1.43 -5.73
CA GLU A 297 5.17 -2.02 -5.66
C GLU A 297 6.17 -1.17 -4.84
N HIS A 298 5.90 0.12 -4.67
CA HIS A 298 6.70 1.07 -3.87
C HIS A 298 6.24 1.15 -2.41
N LEU A 299 5.40 0.21 -1.96
CA LEU A 299 4.94 0.08 -0.59
C LEU A 299 5.51 -1.20 0.04
N VAL A 300 5.98 -1.09 1.27
CA VAL A 300 6.22 -2.23 2.16
C VAL A 300 5.28 -2.07 3.36
N MET A 301 4.43 -3.07 3.60
CA MET A 301 3.42 -3.03 4.66
C MET A 301 3.32 -4.38 5.34
N ILE A 302 3.30 -4.38 6.67
CA ILE A 302 3.18 -5.57 7.53
C ILE A 302 2.09 -5.36 8.59
N PRO A 303 1.53 -6.42 9.18
CA PRO A 303 0.58 -6.27 10.28
C PRO A 303 1.27 -5.97 11.62
N GLY A 304 0.55 -5.27 12.50
CA GLY A 304 0.84 -5.15 13.93
C GLY A 304 -0.10 -6.02 14.77
N ASN A 305 -0.03 -5.90 16.10
CA ASN A 305 -0.84 -6.74 16.98
C ASN A 305 -2.33 -6.38 16.91
N HIS A 306 -2.66 -5.13 16.62
CA HIS A 306 -4.05 -4.68 16.45
C HIS A 306 -4.68 -5.11 15.11
N ASP A 307 -3.87 -5.58 14.16
CA ASP A 307 -4.32 -6.10 12.86
C ASP A 307 -4.70 -7.58 12.91
N VAL A 308 -4.60 -8.21 14.09
CA VAL A 308 -5.03 -9.58 14.35
C VAL A 308 -6.31 -9.52 15.19
N LYS A 309 -7.40 -10.07 14.67
CA LYS A 309 -8.66 -10.13 15.43
C LYS A 309 -8.45 -10.97 16.69
N ARG A 310 -8.89 -10.45 17.83
CA ARG A 310 -8.79 -11.16 19.11
C ARG A 310 -9.58 -12.47 19.05
N THR A 311 -8.98 -13.53 19.58
CA THR A 311 -9.50 -14.90 19.44
C THR A 311 -9.98 -15.50 20.76
N GLN A 312 -9.60 -14.91 21.89
CA GLN A 312 -10.00 -15.37 23.23
C GLN A 312 -11.12 -14.52 23.83
N GLN A 313 -11.98 -15.17 24.62
CA GLN A 313 -13.10 -14.53 25.33
C GLN A 313 -12.60 -13.56 26.41
N GLU A 314 -13.40 -12.53 26.71
CA GLU A 314 -13.00 -11.43 27.61
C GLU A 314 -12.77 -11.86 29.07
N ASP A 315 -13.37 -12.98 29.48
CA ASP A 315 -13.41 -13.54 30.83
C ASP A 315 -12.38 -14.66 31.07
N GLN A 316 -11.53 -14.95 30.09
CA GLN A 316 -10.52 -16.01 30.25
C GLN A 316 -9.46 -15.62 31.29
N VAL A 317 -9.40 -16.40 32.38
CA VAL A 317 -8.40 -16.27 33.44
C VAL A 317 -7.05 -16.82 32.95
N TRP A 318 -5.96 -16.11 33.28
CA TRP A 318 -4.59 -16.52 32.96
C TRP A 318 -4.26 -17.90 33.53
N ASP A 319 -3.70 -18.76 32.69
CA ASP A 319 -3.24 -20.11 33.06
C ASP A 319 -1.76 -20.25 32.66
N PRO A 320 -0.82 -20.28 33.63
CA PRO A 320 0.61 -20.41 33.36
C PRO A 320 1.00 -21.73 32.69
N THR A 321 0.12 -22.73 32.70
CA THR A 321 0.40 -24.06 32.17
C THR A 321 0.01 -24.21 30.70
N LYS A 322 -0.73 -23.24 30.13
CA LYS A 322 -1.14 -23.28 28.73
C LYS A 322 -0.02 -22.87 27.78
N THR A 323 0.10 -23.62 26.69
CA THR A 323 0.95 -23.27 25.56
C THR A 323 0.39 -22.08 24.80
N LEU A 324 1.27 -21.24 24.27
CA LEU A 324 0.90 -20.15 23.37
C LEU A 324 0.59 -20.72 21.99
N GLU A 325 -0.65 -20.55 21.57
CA GLU A 325 -1.12 -20.97 20.27
C GLU A 325 -0.93 -19.86 19.22
N PRO A 326 -0.65 -20.22 17.95
CA PRO A 326 -0.66 -19.26 16.86
C PRO A 326 -2.07 -18.69 16.64
N ALA A 327 -2.14 -17.47 16.09
CA ALA A 327 -3.41 -16.89 15.67
C ALA A 327 -4.04 -17.77 14.57
N PRO A 328 -5.32 -18.13 14.69
CA PRO A 328 -5.99 -18.92 13.67
C PRO A 328 -6.18 -18.10 12.38
N PRO A 329 -6.28 -18.73 11.20
CA PRO A 329 -6.35 -18.03 9.92
C PRO A 329 -7.46 -16.97 9.85
N GLU A 330 -8.62 -17.24 10.46
CA GLU A 330 -9.78 -16.34 10.47
C GLU A 330 -9.49 -15.01 11.18
N ALA A 331 -8.53 -15.01 12.13
CA ALA A 331 -8.12 -13.80 12.83
C ALA A 331 -7.33 -12.83 11.94
N LEU A 332 -6.73 -13.35 10.87
CA LEU A 332 -5.90 -12.60 9.92
C LEU A 332 -6.60 -12.36 8.58
N GLU A 333 -7.81 -12.89 8.40
CA GLU A 333 -8.49 -12.89 7.11
C GLU A 333 -8.76 -11.47 6.60
N ALA A 334 -9.22 -10.57 7.48
CA ALA A 334 -9.46 -9.18 7.10
C ALA A 334 -8.18 -8.47 6.63
N TYR A 335 -7.03 -8.75 7.27
CA TYR A 335 -5.73 -8.26 6.81
C TYR A 335 -5.38 -8.83 5.42
N ARG A 336 -5.60 -10.14 5.20
CA ARG A 336 -5.30 -10.79 3.90
C ARG A 336 -6.14 -10.21 2.77
N VAL A 337 -7.44 -10.06 2.98
CA VAL A 337 -8.35 -9.43 2.02
C VAL A 337 -7.90 -8.01 1.70
N ASN A 338 -7.51 -7.24 2.72
CA ASN A 338 -7.00 -5.89 2.53
C ASN A 338 -5.67 -5.85 1.77
N TYR A 339 -4.74 -6.75 2.11
CA TYR A 339 -3.47 -6.90 1.39
C TYR A 339 -3.72 -7.18 -0.09
N GLU A 340 -4.61 -8.12 -0.41
CA GLU A 340 -4.96 -8.44 -1.80
C GLU A 340 -5.63 -7.26 -2.51
N ARG A 341 -6.43 -6.46 -1.80
CA ARG A 341 -7.03 -5.24 -2.33
C ARG A 341 -5.97 -4.19 -2.69
N VAL A 342 -4.96 -4.01 -1.83
CA VAL A 342 -3.85 -3.06 -2.03
C VAL A 342 -2.88 -3.54 -3.13
N PHE A 343 -2.34 -4.75 -3.00
CA PHE A 343 -1.24 -5.24 -3.83
C PHE A 343 -1.71 -6.02 -5.07
N ARG A 344 -2.99 -6.40 -5.14
CA ARG A 344 -3.61 -7.14 -6.25
C ARG A 344 -3.00 -8.53 -6.51
N HIS A 345 -2.26 -9.05 -5.54
CA HIS A 345 -1.78 -10.42 -5.48
C HIS A 345 -1.89 -10.93 -4.04
N ARG A 346 -1.84 -12.25 -3.87
CA ARG A 346 -1.93 -12.88 -2.56
C ARG A 346 -0.74 -12.50 -1.66
N PRO A 347 -0.95 -12.29 -0.35
CA PRO A 347 0.15 -12.18 0.60
C PRO A 347 0.92 -13.50 0.73
N ASP A 348 2.12 -13.42 1.29
CA ASP A 348 2.86 -14.59 1.75
C ASP A 348 2.05 -15.34 2.84
N HIS A 349 2.24 -16.66 2.97
CA HIS A 349 1.54 -17.46 3.98
C HIS A 349 1.90 -17.01 5.40
N LYS A 350 3.12 -16.51 5.63
CA LYS A 350 3.56 -15.94 6.93
C LYS A 350 3.34 -14.43 7.02
N LEU A 351 2.66 -13.82 6.05
CA LEU A 351 2.46 -12.36 5.96
C LEU A 351 3.78 -11.57 5.96
N SER A 352 4.85 -12.19 5.44
CA SER A 352 6.14 -11.53 5.23
C SER A 352 6.20 -10.88 3.85
N MET A 353 7.10 -9.93 3.68
CA MET A 353 7.33 -9.25 2.41
C MET A 353 8.83 -9.14 2.13
N ALA A 354 9.22 -9.26 0.86
CA ALA A 354 10.58 -9.01 0.43
C ALA A 354 10.58 -8.18 -0.85
N ARG A 355 11.37 -7.12 -0.88
CA ARG A 355 11.48 -6.21 -2.02
C ARG A 355 12.92 -5.75 -2.20
N ARG A 356 13.34 -5.59 -3.46
CA ARG A 356 14.60 -4.96 -3.84
C ARG A 356 14.30 -3.68 -4.61
N PHE A 357 14.93 -2.59 -4.22
CA PHE A 357 14.76 -1.29 -4.86
C PHE A 357 16.08 -0.74 -5.37
N VAL A 358 16.01 0.15 -6.35
CA VAL A 358 17.16 0.91 -6.87
C VAL A 358 16.81 2.38 -6.80
N CYS A 359 17.52 3.12 -5.95
CA CYS A 359 17.37 4.56 -5.81
C CYS A 359 17.94 5.30 -7.03
N PRO A 360 17.41 6.49 -7.39
CA PRO A 360 18.04 7.39 -8.38
C PRO A 360 19.50 7.73 -8.07
N SER A 361 19.89 7.73 -6.79
CA SER A 361 21.27 7.90 -6.34
C SER A 361 22.22 6.75 -6.71
N GLY A 362 21.70 5.63 -7.23
CA GLY A 362 22.46 4.42 -7.55
C GLY A 362 22.59 3.44 -6.39
N VAL A 363 22.11 3.80 -5.19
CA VAL A 363 22.08 2.90 -4.03
C VAL A 363 21.00 1.84 -4.21
N SER A 364 21.34 0.57 -4.01
CA SER A 364 20.36 -0.52 -3.95
C SER A 364 19.82 -0.67 -2.53
N LEU A 365 18.52 -0.88 -2.38
CA LEU A 365 17.89 -1.22 -1.11
C LEU A 365 17.37 -2.65 -1.15
N GLU A 366 17.50 -3.37 -0.03
CA GLU A 366 16.88 -4.67 0.16
C GLU A 366 16.04 -4.63 1.42
N VAL A 367 14.72 -4.62 1.27
CA VAL A 367 13.78 -4.51 2.39
C VAL A 367 13.14 -5.86 2.63
N GLY A 368 13.47 -6.48 3.76
CA GLY A 368 12.78 -7.63 4.31
C GLY A 368 11.77 -7.15 5.35
N ALA A 369 10.51 -7.58 5.28
CA ALA A 369 9.49 -7.22 6.24
C ALA A 369 8.88 -8.49 6.85
N LEU A 370 8.81 -8.55 8.18
CA LEU A 370 8.43 -9.75 8.91
C LEU A 370 7.20 -9.49 9.77
N ASN A 371 6.24 -10.41 9.69
CA ASN A 371 5.10 -10.43 10.59
C ASN A 371 5.53 -10.92 11.97
N THR A 372 5.42 -10.05 12.96
CA THR A 372 5.66 -10.35 14.39
C THR A 372 4.37 -10.59 15.18
N SER A 373 3.21 -10.55 14.54
CA SER A 373 1.90 -10.66 15.16
C SER A 373 1.28 -12.01 14.81
N THR A 374 1.92 -13.08 15.28
CA THR A 374 1.53 -14.46 14.92
C THR A 374 0.85 -15.23 16.04
N LEU A 375 0.76 -14.66 17.24
CA LEU A 375 0.19 -15.31 18.42
C LEU A 375 -1.31 -15.02 18.53
N ALA A 376 -2.07 -15.99 19.04
CA ALA A 376 -3.44 -15.76 19.47
C ALA A 376 -3.47 -14.76 20.64
N GLN A 377 -4.40 -13.79 20.60
CA GLN A 377 -4.47 -12.71 21.58
C GLN A 377 -5.82 -12.66 22.30
N GLY A 378 -5.77 -12.34 23.59
CA GLY A 378 -6.93 -12.03 24.43
C GLY A 378 -6.87 -10.61 25.00
N ARG A 379 -7.99 -10.09 25.49
CA ARG A 379 -8.08 -8.71 26.01
C ARG A 379 -7.14 -8.45 27.21
N ASN A 380 -7.02 -9.43 28.09
CA ASN A 380 -6.23 -9.34 29.33
C ASN A 380 -4.98 -10.23 29.30
N TRP A 381 -4.71 -10.91 28.18
CA TRP A 381 -3.63 -11.88 28.05
C TRP A 381 -2.91 -11.72 26.70
N LEU A 382 -1.66 -11.26 26.77
CA LEU A 382 -0.74 -11.07 25.66
C LEU A 382 -1.25 -10.19 24.48
N PRO A 383 -2.06 -9.12 24.70
CA PRO A 383 -2.62 -8.31 23.61
C PRO A 383 -1.60 -7.48 22.81
N GLY A 384 -0.30 -7.70 23.00
CA GLY A 384 0.80 -6.97 22.36
C GLY A 384 2.13 -7.72 22.42
N MET A 385 2.11 -9.04 22.62
CA MET A 385 3.33 -9.83 22.59
C MET A 385 3.63 -10.25 21.15
N GLY A 386 4.86 -9.99 20.71
CA GLY A 386 5.31 -10.36 19.37
C GLY A 386 5.98 -11.73 19.34
N ARG A 387 5.86 -12.42 18.21
CA ARG A 387 6.67 -13.58 17.83
C ARG A 387 6.73 -13.64 16.31
N LEU A 388 7.88 -14.00 15.73
CA LEU A 388 7.94 -14.28 14.30
C LEU A 388 7.37 -15.65 13.99
N ALA A 389 6.79 -15.80 12.80
CA ALA A 389 6.49 -17.12 12.28
C ALA A 389 7.78 -17.90 12.01
N ASP A 390 7.78 -19.18 12.34
CA ASP A 390 8.96 -20.03 12.19
C ASP A 390 9.46 -20.04 10.73
N GLY A 391 10.75 -19.78 10.54
CA GLY A 391 11.40 -19.69 9.24
C GLY A 391 11.07 -18.45 8.40
N ALA A 392 10.25 -17.50 8.87
CA ALA A 392 9.90 -16.29 8.11
C ALA A 392 11.13 -15.48 7.67
N PHE A 393 12.06 -15.26 8.60
CA PHE A 393 13.33 -14.59 8.29
C PHE A 393 14.11 -15.34 7.20
N GLY A 394 14.20 -16.68 7.31
CA GLY A 394 14.93 -17.51 6.35
C GLY A 394 14.33 -17.46 4.95
N ASP A 395 13.01 -17.39 4.82
CA ASP A 395 12.33 -17.26 3.53
C ASP A 395 12.64 -15.90 2.86
N VAL A 396 12.59 -14.81 3.63
CA VAL A 396 12.96 -13.46 3.17
C VAL A 396 14.44 -13.39 2.79
N ALA A 397 15.33 -13.84 3.67
CA ALA A 397 16.77 -13.82 3.46
C ALA A 397 17.17 -14.66 2.22
N ARG A 398 16.58 -15.84 2.06
CA ARG A 398 16.78 -16.68 0.86
C ARG A 398 16.26 -16.00 -0.39
N ARG A 399 15.09 -15.38 -0.33
CA ARG A 399 14.50 -14.69 -1.49
C ARG A 399 15.38 -13.54 -1.96
N LEU A 400 15.88 -12.72 -1.04
CA LEU A 400 16.74 -11.56 -1.33
C LEU A 400 18.21 -11.92 -1.54
N GLY A 401 18.62 -13.17 -1.25
CA GLY A 401 20.01 -13.60 -1.40
C GLY A 401 20.94 -13.03 -0.32
N TRP A 402 20.43 -12.83 0.89
CA TRP A 402 21.19 -12.22 2.00
C TRP A 402 22.38 -13.03 2.51
N SER A 403 22.49 -14.29 2.09
CA SER A 403 23.64 -15.15 2.39
C SER A 403 24.94 -14.73 1.67
N GLN A 404 24.85 -13.80 0.70
CA GLN A 404 26.02 -13.30 -0.04
C GLN A 404 26.37 -11.86 0.39
N PRO A 405 27.64 -11.44 0.30
CA PRO A 405 28.02 -10.05 0.42
C PRO A 405 27.27 -9.16 -0.58
N SER A 406 26.92 -7.95 -0.14
CA SER A 406 26.16 -7.00 -0.94
C SER A 406 26.50 -5.57 -0.55
N LEU A 407 26.50 -4.69 -1.54
CA LEU A 407 26.59 -3.24 -1.37
C LEU A 407 25.21 -2.58 -1.19
N ALA A 408 24.14 -3.38 -1.08
CA ALA A 408 22.81 -2.86 -0.81
C ALA A 408 22.64 -2.48 0.67
N LEU A 409 21.85 -1.44 0.91
CA LEU A 409 21.33 -1.13 2.24
C LEU A 409 20.20 -2.12 2.55
N ARG A 410 20.49 -3.08 3.44
CA ARG A 410 19.55 -4.08 3.95
C ARG A 410 18.78 -3.50 5.14
N ILE A 411 17.47 -3.45 4.96
CA ILE A 411 16.52 -2.93 5.94
C ILE A 411 15.59 -4.06 6.35
N LEU A 412 15.41 -4.24 7.66
CA LEU A 412 14.44 -5.17 8.21
C LEU A 412 13.29 -4.39 8.87
N ALA A 413 12.07 -4.58 8.37
CA ALA A 413 10.86 -3.97 8.91
C ALA A 413 10.05 -5.00 9.70
N LEU A 414 9.61 -4.64 10.90
CA LEU A 414 8.82 -5.50 11.80
C LEU A 414 8.00 -4.62 12.74
N HIS A 415 6.96 -5.13 13.40
CA HIS A 415 6.11 -4.27 14.24
C HIS A 415 6.66 -4.13 15.68
N HIS A 416 6.87 -5.25 16.37
CA HIS A 416 7.30 -5.28 17.78
C HIS A 416 8.79 -4.96 17.94
N HIS A 417 9.21 -4.47 19.10
CA HIS A 417 10.61 -4.13 19.31
C HIS A 417 11.52 -5.36 19.40
N VAL A 418 12.76 -5.19 18.93
CA VAL A 418 13.83 -6.18 19.08
C VAL A 418 14.83 -5.84 20.19
N THR A 419 14.67 -4.67 20.83
CA THR A 419 15.44 -4.24 22.00
C THR A 419 14.52 -3.46 22.95
N VAL A 420 14.96 -3.21 24.18
CA VAL A 420 14.20 -2.42 25.15
C VAL A 420 14.21 -0.96 24.71
N THR A 421 13.04 -0.34 24.63
CA THR A 421 12.88 1.03 24.09
C THR A 421 12.58 2.09 25.14
N GLU A 422 12.29 1.69 26.38
CA GLU A 422 11.99 2.61 27.49
C GLU A 422 12.96 2.40 28.65
N ASP A 423 13.30 3.51 29.33
CA ASP A 423 14.17 3.49 30.51
C ASP A 423 13.55 2.67 31.66
N THR A 424 12.22 2.66 31.78
CA THR A 424 11.51 1.93 32.83
C THR A 424 10.13 1.52 32.36
N MET A 425 9.88 0.21 32.33
CA MET A 425 8.57 -0.35 32.02
C MET A 425 7.70 -0.44 33.28
N PRO A 426 6.46 0.06 33.28
CA PRO A 426 5.59 -0.05 34.44
C PRO A 426 5.11 -1.50 34.66
N ALA A 427 5.05 -1.95 35.92
CA ALA A 427 4.71 -3.34 36.27
C ALA A 427 3.35 -3.82 35.69
N ARG A 428 2.41 -2.90 35.44
CA ARG A 428 1.12 -3.19 34.79
C ARG A 428 1.23 -3.76 33.37
N GLU A 429 2.40 -3.65 32.73
CA GLU A 429 2.68 -4.15 31.37
C GLU A 429 3.01 -5.64 31.34
N PHE A 430 3.10 -6.30 32.51
CA PHE A 430 3.46 -7.71 32.61
C PHE A 430 2.59 -8.60 31.71
N SER A 431 1.27 -8.40 31.71
CA SER A 431 0.34 -9.20 30.88
C SER A 431 0.47 -8.94 29.37
N LYS A 432 1.21 -7.90 28.95
CA LYS A 432 1.48 -7.56 27.56
C LYS A 432 2.87 -8.01 27.10
N GLY A 433 3.65 -8.66 27.95
CA GLY A 433 5.02 -9.07 27.61
C GLY A 433 5.96 -7.89 27.36
N PHE A 434 5.66 -6.71 27.91
CA PHE A 434 6.44 -5.48 27.72
C PHE A 434 6.57 -5.00 26.26
N GLY A 435 5.76 -5.53 25.34
CA GLY A 435 5.72 -5.12 23.94
C GLY A 435 6.91 -5.57 23.08
N MET A 436 7.75 -6.46 23.60
CA MET A 436 8.88 -7.04 22.86
C MET A 436 8.45 -8.29 22.11
N ALA A 437 9.13 -8.57 20.98
CA ALA A 437 9.07 -9.89 20.38
C ALA A 437 9.79 -10.92 21.28
N VAL A 438 9.16 -12.06 21.56
CA VAL A 438 9.74 -13.12 22.41
C VAL A 438 11.04 -13.68 21.84
N ASP A 439 11.20 -13.62 20.53
CA ASP A 439 12.35 -14.04 19.74
C ASP A 439 13.20 -12.87 19.22
N ALA A 440 13.11 -11.71 19.89
CA ALA A 440 13.84 -10.49 19.55
C ALA A 440 15.35 -10.70 19.39
N LYS A 441 16.02 -11.36 20.36
CA LYS A 441 17.48 -11.57 20.30
C LYS A 441 17.88 -12.54 19.19
N LYS A 442 17.09 -13.59 18.95
CA LYS A 442 17.30 -14.48 17.79
C LYS A 442 17.18 -13.69 16.49
N THR A 443 16.15 -12.84 16.37
CA THR A 443 15.93 -11.99 15.20
C THR A 443 17.09 -11.01 14.96
N LEU A 444 17.62 -10.39 16.03
CA LEU A 444 18.81 -9.54 15.93
C LEU A 444 20.05 -10.30 15.44
N ARG A 445 20.29 -11.52 15.96
CA ARG A 445 21.40 -12.38 15.51
C ARG A 445 21.26 -12.81 14.07
N ASP A 446 20.05 -13.22 13.67
CA ASP A 446 19.74 -13.58 12.29
C ASP A 446 19.98 -12.38 11.37
N ALA A 447 19.48 -11.19 11.74
CA ALA A 447 19.65 -9.95 10.99
C ALA A 447 21.15 -9.57 10.85
N ALA A 448 21.90 -9.57 11.96
CA ALA A 448 23.31 -9.20 11.96
C ALA A 448 24.15 -10.15 11.12
N SER A 449 23.97 -11.47 11.30
CA SER A 449 24.65 -12.51 10.51
C SER A 449 24.39 -12.42 9.00
N HIS A 450 23.28 -11.77 8.61
CA HIS A 450 22.90 -11.55 7.21
C HIS A 450 23.17 -10.11 6.75
N GLY A 451 23.99 -9.36 7.48
CA GLY A 451 24.41 -8.01 7.11
C GLY A 451 23.28 -7.00 7.01
N VAL A 452 22.20 -7.15 7.79
CA VAL A 452 21.17 -6.10 7.93
C VAL A 452 21.78 -4.92 8.66
N GLN A 453 21.66 -3.70 8.12
CA GLN A 453 22.23 -2.51 8.76
C GLN A 453 21.20 -1.64 9.49
N LEU A 454 19.91 -1.76 9.13
CA LEU A 454 18.84 -0.93 9.68
C LEU A 454 17.59 -1.76 9.99
N ILE A 455 17.06 -1.63 11.21
CA ILE A 455 15.75 -2.16 11.62
C ILE A 455 14.76 -1.02 11.79
N LEU A 456 13.59 -1.14 11.18
CA LEU A 456 12.45 -0.22 11.34
C LEU A 456 11.33 -0.93 12.12
N HIS A 457 10.78 -0.28 13.15
CA HIS A 457 9.67 -0.84 13.92
C HIS A 457 8.62 0.17 14.41
N GLY A 458 7.56 -0.35 15.05
CA GLY A 458 6.39 0.38 15.59
C GLY A 458 6.10 0.08 17.06
N HIS A 459 4.81 -0.09 17.40
CA HIS A 459 4.22 -0.69 18.60
C HIS A 459 4.10 0.19 19.86
N ARG A 460 5.18 0.80 20.34
CA ARG A 460 5.13 1.60 21.60
C ARG A 460 4.68 3.04 21.42
N HIS A 461 4.30 3.42 20.21
CA HIS A 461 3.83 4.76 19.84
C HIS A 461 4.81 5.91 20.20
N GLN A 462 6.07 5.59 20.46
CA GLN A 462 7.14 6.53 20.77
C GLN A 462 8.27 6.41 19.75
N PRO A 463 8.85 7.53 19.29
CA PRO A 463 10.00 7.48 18.41
C PRO A 463 11.17 6.87 19.19
N PHE A 464 11.97 6.05 18.52
CA PHE A 464 13.11 5.39 19.13
C PHE A 464 14.31 5.46 18.19
N LEU A 465 15.49 5.65 18.75
CA LEU A 465 16.76 5.61 18.04
C LEU A 465 17.74 4.78 18.86
N GLY A 466 18.19 3.66 18.30
CA GLY A 466 19.09 2.73 18.96
C GLY A 466 20.19 2.24 18.03
N HIS A 467 21.22 1.67 18.64
CA HIS A 467 22.32 1.01 17.95
C HIS A 467 22.78 -0.17 18.80
N GLU A 468 22.93 -1.34 18.17
CA GLU A 468 23.29 -2.59 18.85
C GLU A 468 24.50 -3.23 18.18
N PHE A 469 25.49 -3.64 18.99
CA PHE A 469 26.51 -4.60 18.59
C PHE A 469 25.99 -6.00 18.91
N VAL A 470 25.92 -6.85 17.88
CA VAL A 470 25.32 -8.17 17.99
C VAL A 470 26.40 -9.24 17.99
N TYR A 471 26.34 -10.10 18.99
CA TYR A 471 27.28 -11.20 19.18
C TYR A 471 26.58 -12.55 19.04
N SER A 472 27.34 -13.58 18.66
CA SER A 472 26.88 -14.96 18.60
C SER A 472 26.51 -15.48 19.99
N GLU A 473 25.77 -16.57 20.03
CA GLU A 473 25.59 -17.32 21.28
C GLU A 473 26.93 -17.89 21.71
N LEU A 474 27.28 -17.75 22.99
CA LEU A 474 28.59 -18.17 23.50
C LEU A 474 28.84 -19.68 23.30
N ASP A 475 27.79 -20.49 23.47
CA ASP A 475 27.86 -21.94 23.29
C ASP A 475 28.04 -22.37 21.82
N LEU A 476 27.76 -21.46 20.89
CA LEU A 476 27.90 -21.65 19.44
C LEU A 476 29.02 -20.77 18.85
N ALA A 477 29.73 -20.01 19.70
CA ALA A 477 30.73 -19.05 19.25
C ALA A 477 32.01 -19.77 18.84
N GLU A 478 32.33 -19.73 17.55
CA GLU A 478 33.69 -19.98 17.08
C GLU A 478 34.58 -18.74 17.32
N SER A 479 35.79 -18.72 16.76
CA SER A 479 36.73 -17.58 16.84
C SER A 479 36.18 -16.24 16.31
N ASN A 480 35.05 -16.23 15.58
CA ASN A 480 34.36 -15.01 15.16
C ASN A 480 33.01 -14.87 15.87
N TYR A 481 33.00 -14.19 17.02
CA TYR A 481 31.83 -14.03 17.89
C TYR A 481 31.06 -12.72 17.61
N GLU A 482 31.59 -11.83 16.77
CA GLU A 482 30.97 -10.57 16.36
C GLU A 482 30.17 -10.77 15.07
N LEU A 483 28.83 -10.68 15.16
CA LEU A 483 27.94 -10.90 14.02
C LEU A 483 27.70 -9.64 13.20
N GLY A 484 27.81 -8.46 13.84
CA GLY A 484 27.67 -7.17 13.17
C GLY A 484 27.08 -6.10 14.06
N GLN A 485 26.81 -4.94 13.46
CA GLN A 485 26.18 -3.80 14.12
C GLN A 485 24.89 -3.42 13.38
N ILE A 486 23.88 -3.00 14.13
CA ILE A 486 22.55 -2.69 13.60
C ILE A 486 22.05 -1.37 14.17
N ASN A 487 21.64 -0.46 13.29
CA ASN A 487 20.86 0.71 13.68
C ASN A 487 19.38 0.35 13.80
N ILE A 488 18.70 0.87 14.81
CA ILE A 488 17.28 0.58 15.08
C ILE A 488 16.51 1.89 15.17
N VAL A 489 15.41 2.01 14.44
CA VAL A 489 14.56 3.20 14.41
C VAL A 489 13.10 2.82 14.65
N GLY A 490 12.48 3.44 15.66
CA GLY A 490 11.05 3.35 15.92
C GLY A 490 10.26 4.48 15.26
N GLY A 491 9.15 4.14 14.62
CA GLY A 491 8.27 5.07 13.90
C GLY A 491 7.50 6.04 14.80
N GLY A 492 7.38 5.74 16.09
CA GLY A 492 6.37 6.36 16.95
C GLY A 492 4.98 5.92 16.54
N SER A 493 4.00 6.82 16.60
CA SER A 493 2.68 6.57 16.03
C SER A 493 2.21 7.78 15.25
N VAL A 494 1.78 7.56 14.02
CA VAL A 494 1.24 8.64 13.18
C VAL A 494 -0.21 8.95 13.54
N GLY A 495 -1.00 7.96 13.99
CA GLY A 495 -2.46 8.11 14.10
C GLY A 495 -3.10 7.72 15.45
N SER A 496 -2.38 7.09 16.38
CA SER A 496 -2.96 6.72 17.68
C SER A 496 -3.16 7.92 18.59
N VAL A 497 -4.22 7.90 19.41
CA VAL A 497 -4.34 8.83 20.55
C VAL A 497 -3.54 8.39 21.77
N SER A 498 -3.16 7.10 21.83
CA SER A 498 -2.50 6.51 22.98
C SER A 498 -1.00 6.77 22.90
N VAL A 499 -0.65 8.06 22.87
CA VAL A 499 0.71 8.56 22.71
C VAL A 499 1.18 9.27 23.97
N ARG A 500 2.49 9.25 24.20
CA ARG A 500 3.11 9.99 25.30
C ARG A 500 3.14 11.49 24.96
N ASP A 501 2.83 12.32 25.95
CA ASP A 501 2.88 13.79 25.87
C ASP A 501 2.03 14.38 24.72
N HIS A 502 0.99 13.66 24.28
CA HIS A 502 0.12 14.05 23.17
C HIS A 502 0.91 14.38 21.89
N ASN A 503 1.86 13.53 21.50
CA ASN A 503 2.63 13.74 20.27
C ASN A 503 2.53 12.53 19.34
N ASN A 504 2.19 12.80 18.08
CA ASN A 504 2.29 11.83 16.99
C ASN A 504 3.56 12.08 16.19
N TYR A 505 4.07 11.02 15.56
CA TYR A 505 5.36 11.02 14.88
C TYR A 505 5.32 10.26 13.57
N PHE A 506 6.21 10.63 12.66
CA PHE A 506 6.65 9.78 11.56
C PHE A 506 8.10 10.10 11.19
N ASN A 507 8.72 9.20 10.43
CA ASN A 507 10.11 9.33 10.00
C ASN A 507 10.21 9.54 8.49
N LEU A 508 11.17 10.36 8.07
CA LEU A 508 11.57 10.52 6.68
C LEU A 508 13.07 10.24 6.56
N PHE A 509 13.43 9.26 5.74
CA PHE A 509 14.83 8.95 5.45
C PHE A 509 15.24 9.48 4.08
N GLU A 510 16.42 10.06 3.97
CA GLU A 510 17.05 10.42 2.69
C GLU A 510 18.26 9.51 2.45
N VAL A 511 18.24 8.74 1.36
CA VAL A 511 19.32 7.82 1.00
C VAL A 511 20.21 8.43 -0.08
N SER A 512 21.48 8.65 0.26
CA SER A 512 22.54 9.09 -0.66
C SER A 512 23.61 8.01 -0.78
N PRO A 513 24.57 8.09 -1.73
CA PRO A 513 25.64 7.10 -1.81
C PRO A 513 26.58 7.07 -0.59
N SER A 514 26.67 8.16 0.16
CA SER A 514 27.61 8.33 1.29
C SER A 514 26.98 8.19 2.66
N ASP A 515 25.67 8.33 2.78
CA ASP A 515 24.98 8.35 4.08
C ASP A 515 23.46 8.21 3.93
N VAL A 516 22.84 7.86 5.06
CA VAL A 516 21.40 7.96 5.28
C VAL A 516 21.15 9.10 6.27
N LYS A 517 20.25 10.02 5.93
CA LYS A 517 19.74 11.02 6.87
C LYS A 517 18.37 10.60 7.37
N LEU A 518 18.10 10.85 8.65
CA LEU A 518 16.80 10.63 9.29
C LEU A 518 16.26 11.98 9.76
N THR A 519 15.04 12.31 9.37
CA THR A 519 14.27 13.44 9.89
C THR A 519 13.06 12.91 10.64
N LEU A 520 12.94 13.25 11.92
CA LEU A 520 11.75 12.95 12.73
C LEU A 520 10.78 14.12 12.62
N TYR A 521 9.55 13.81 12.23
CA TYR A 521 8.43 14.74 12.26
C TYR A 521 7.59 14.51 13.51
N ARG A 522 7.09 15.59 14.08
CA ARG A 522 6.20 15.58 15.24
C ARG A 522 5.02 16.51 15.04
N ALA A 523 3.83 16.02 15.38
CA ALA A 523 2.63 16.82 15.56
C ALA A 523 2.20 16.77 17.03
N ASN A 524 1.86 17.93 17.61
CA ASN A 524 1.17 17.92 18.90
C ASN A 524 -0.31 17.61 18.65
N SER A 525 -0.80 16.58 19.33
CA SER A 525 -2.12 16.03 19.21
C SER A 525 -2.90 16.12 20.53
N GLY A 526 -2.72 17.21 21.28
CA GLY A 526 -3.54 17.53 22.46
C GLY A 526 -5.04 17.63 22.14
N GLU A 527 -5.87 17.61 23.18
CA GLU A 527 -7.34 17.61 23.06
C GLU A 527 -7.90 18.92 22.47
N GLU A 528 -7.24 20.06 22.71
CA GLU A 528 -7.77 21.38 22.31
C GLU A 528 -7.28 21.88 20.92
N LYS A 529 -6.16 21.37 20.40
CA LYS A 529 -5.64 21.78 19.08
C LYS A 529 -4.77 20.69 18.44
N ARG A 530 -5.19 20.19 17.28
CA ARG A 530 -4.35 19.35 16.40
C ARG A 530 -3.33 20.25 15.71
N GLY A 531 -2.05 20.11 16.05
CA GLY A 531 -0.95 20.80 15.37
C GLY A 531 -0.51 20.07 14.11
N ASP A 532 0.09 20.79 13.18
CA ASP A 532 0.67 20.20 11.98
C ASP A 532 1.96 19.44 12.31
N PHE A 533 2.28 18.40 11.54
CA PHE A 533 3.58 17.75 11.62
C PHE A 533 4.68 18.71 11.19
N LYS A 534 5.70 18.84 12.05
CA LYS A 534 6.90 19.64 11.79
C LYS A 534 8.16 18.82 12.03
N PRO A 535 9.23 19.04 11.25
CA PRO A 535 10.51 18.40 11.52
C PRO A 535 11.04 18.90 12.87
N VAL A 536 11.47 17.98 13.74
CA VAL A 536 11.96 18.31 15.09
C VAL A 536 13.41 17.93 15.31
N HIS A 537 13.88 16.84 14.69
CA HIS A 537 15.23 16.34 14.87
C HIS A 537 15.76 15.73 13.58
N HIS A 538 17.07 15.84 13.39
CA HIS A 538 17.79 15.37 12.21
C HIS A 538 19.02 14.58 12.66
N TRP A 539 19.24 13.44 12.01
CA TRP A 539 20.41 12.59 12.22
C TRP A 539 21.00 12.15 10.89
N ARG A 540 22.25 11.72 10.93
CA ARG A 540 22.98 11.17 9.80
C ARG A 540 23.76 9.93 10.24
N ALA A 541 23.71 8.90 9.42
CA ALA A 541 24.52 7.70 9.55
C ALA A 541 25.34 7.53 8.27
N ALA A 542 26.67 7.52 8.39
CA ALA A 542 27.57 7.40 7.25
C ALA A 542 27.55 5.97 6.69
N MET A 543 27.65 5.85 5.38
CA MET A 543 27.78 4.57 4.69
C MET A 543 29.20 4.40 4.18
N ARG A 544 29.77 3.22 4.45
CA ARG A 544 31.11 2.84 4.00
C ARG A 544 31.12 1.39 3.57
N ILE A 545 32.11 1.01 2.78
CA ILE A 545 32.31 -0.38 2.36
C ILE A 545 33.37 -1.00 3.28
N ALA A 546 33.06 -2.14 3.86
CA ALA A 546 34.01 -2.95 4.64
C ALA A 546 33.82 -4.43 4.27
N ASP A 547 34.92 -5.12 3.95
CA ASP A 547 34.93 -6.54 3.61
C ASP A 547 33.94 -6.97 2.51
N GLY A 548 33.69 -6.07 1.54
CA GLY A 548 32.72 -6.31 0.46
C GLY A 548 31.25 -6.11 0.84
N HIS A 549 30.99 -5.63 2.06
CA HIS A 549 29.66 -5.28 2.56
C HIS A 549 29.49 -3.77 2.70
N LEU A 550 28.26 -3.31 2.51
CA LEU A 550 27.87 -1.99 2.99
C LEU A 550 27.74 -2.01 4.52
N VAL A 551 28.32 -1.00 5.17
CA VAL A 551 28.20 -0.78 6.61
C VAL A 551 27.59 0.60 6.84
N LEU A 552 26.59 0.66 7.72
CA LEU A 552 25.98 1.91 8.18
C LEU A 552 26.50 2.21 9.58
N ASP A 553 27.24 3.31 9.72
CA ASP A 553 27.77 3.75 11.01
C ASP A 553 26.64 4.19 11.96
N PRO A 554 26.90 4.32 13.27
CA PRO A 554 25.91 4.82 14.22
C PRO A 554 25.39 6.22 13.87
N TRP A 555 24.13 6.48 14.19
CA TRP A 555 23.51 7.80 14.01
C TRP A 555 24.24 8.91 14.77
N ARG A 556 24.48 10.02 14.09
CA ARG A 556 24.98 11.27 14.67
C ARG A 556 23.96 12.37 14.46
N ARG A 557 23.69 13.14 15.51
CA ARG A 557 22.78 14.29 15.43
C ARG A 557 23.39 15.37 14.53
N LEU A 558 22.58 15.95 13.66
CA LEU A 558 22.93 17.07 12.78
C LEU A 558 22.69 18.42 13.44
#